data_AF-A0A8S3V3G7-F1
#
_entry.id   AF-A0A8S3V3G7-F1
#
_cell.length_a   1.000
_cell.length_b   1.000
_cell.length_c   1.000
_cell.angle_alpha   90.00
_cell.angle_beta   90.00
_cell.angle_gamma   90.00
#
_symmetry.space_group_name_H-M   'P 1'
#
loop_
_entity.id
_entity.type
_entity.pdbx_description
1 polymer ?
#
loop_
_entity_poly.entity_id
_entity_poly.type
_entity_poly.pdbx_seq_one_letter_code
_entity_poly.pdbx_strand_id
1 'polypeptide(L)'
;MKVAHTENPPYRPTLPKNSNKDYIGGMETIMYDCLNEDPQNRPNFIIIEKRIKDSTGISKTHNVLDALLRRMEQYANNLEALVFERTQAFLDEKRKSEELLYQVLPRSVAEKLRDGRPVNPEAFDCVTIYFSDIVGFTDISSQSTPFQIVDLLNDLYNCFDEIIDRHDVYKVG
;
A
#
# COMPACT_ATOMS: atom_id res chain seq x y z
N MET A 1 43.05 22.30 -42.22
CA MET A 1 42.87 21.55 -43.48
C MET A 1 42.00 22.41 -44.40
N LYS A 2 42.61 23.19 -45.29
CA LYS A 2 41.89 24.11 -46.21
C LYS A 2 41.61 23.34 -47.50
N VAL A 3 40.34 23.20 -47.88
CA VAL A 3 39.93 22.49 -49.11
C VAL A 3 40.35 23.36 -50.31
N ALA A 4 41.27 22.86 -51.14
CA ALA A 4 41.99 23.62 -52.16
C ALA A 4 41.44 23.46 -53.59
N HIS A 5 40.22 22.95 -53.77
CA HIS A 5 39.62 22.82 -55.10
C HIS A 5 38.17 23.31 -55.07
N THR A 6 37.91 24.43 -55.74
CA THR A 6 36.57 24.92 -56.06
C THR A 6 36.13 24.29 -57.37
N GLU A 7 35.44 23.15 -57.31
CA GLU A 7 34.67 22.66 -58.45
C GLU A 7 33.49 23.63 -58.70
N ASN A 8 33.23 23.95 -59.97
CA ASN A 8 32.06 24.72 -60.38
C ASN A 8 31.20 23.85 -61.33
N PRO A 9 30.01 23.38 -60.88
CA PRO A 9 29.37 23.68 -59.60
C PRO A 9 30.03 22.94 -58.41
N PRO A 10 29.83 23.43 -57.16
CA PRO A 10 30.38 22.82 -55.96
C PRO A 10 29.94 21.37 -55.81
N TYR A 11 30.88 20.48 -55.46
CA TYR A 11 30.56 19.08 -55.17
C TYR A 11 29.47 18.96 -54.10
N ARG A 12 28.41 18.20 -54.40
CA ARG A 12 27.35 17.85 -53.45
C ARG A 12 27.18 16.33 -53.43
N PRO A 13 27.25 15.70 -52.24
CA PRO A 13 26.96 14.28 -52.11
C PRO A 13 25.52 13.97 -52.56
N THR A 14 25.34 12.90 -53.32
CA THR A 14 24.01 12.37 -53.63
C THR A 14 23.41 11.77 -52.37
N LEU A 15 22.33 12.38 -51.87
CA LEU A 15 21.52 11.81 -50.81
C LEU A 15 20.77 10.57 -51.35
N PRO A 16 20.75 9.45 -50.62
CA PRO A 16 20.07 8.24 -51.05
C PRO A 16 18.56 8.49 -51.13
N LYS A 17 18.01 8.50 -52.34
CA LYS A 17 16.59 8.83 -52.61
C LYS A 17 15.57 7.82 -52.07
N ASN A 18 16.02 6.68 -51.52
CA ASN A 18 15.12 5.60 -51.11
C ASN A 18 15.77 4.50 -50.25
N SER A 19 16.66 4.85 -49.33
CA SER A 19 17.14 3.85 -48.37
C SER A 19 16.14 3.79 -47.22
N ASN A 20 15.43 2.67 -47.06
CA ASN A 20 14.55 2.30 -45.94
C ASN A 20 13.59 3.37 -45.37
N LYS A 21 12.29 3.06 -45.36
CA LYS A 21 11.22 3.82 -44.65
C LYS A 21 11.41 3.94 -43.12
N ASP A 22 12.56 3.54 -42.60
CA ASP A 22 12.95 3.57 -41.19
C ASP A 22 13.71 4.85 -40.80
N TYR A 23 14.10 5.69 -41.75
CA TYR A 23 14.58 7.03 -41.41
C TYR A 23 13.40 7.88 -40.92
N ILE A 24 13.58 8.51 -39.76
CA ILE A 24 12.64 9.46 -39.16
C ILE A 24 12.22 10.48 -40.24
N GLY A 25 10.97 10.41 -40.68
CA GLY A 25 10.41 11.05 -41.89
C GLY A 25 10.44 12.58 -41.99
N GLY A 26 11.36 13.25 -41.31
CA GLY A 26 11.67 14.67 -41.48
C GLY A 26 13.16 14.99 -41.65
N MET A 27 14.07 14.06 -41.35
CA MET A 27 15.52 14.33 -41.44
C MET A 27 16.00 14.44 -42.89
N GLU A 28 15.47 13.61 -43.78
CA GLU A 28 15.78 13.67 -45.22
C GLU A 28 15.42 15.04 -45.80
N THR A 29 14.23 15.56 -45.49
CA THR A 29 13.78 16.89 -45.91
C THR A 29 14.69 18.00 -45.40
N ILE A 30 15.12 17.94 -44.14
CA ILE A 30 16.06 18.93 -43.57
C ILE A 30 17.40 18.87 -44.30
N MET A 31 17.90 17.67 -44.62
CA MET A 31 19.16 17.52 -45.36
C MET A 31 19.06 18.13 -46.76
N TYR A 32 17.97 17.91 -47.49
CA TYR A 32 17.76 18.54 -48.80
C TYR A 32 17.67 20.07 -48.70
N ASP A 33 16.94 20.60 -47.73
CA ASP A 33 16.82 22.05 -47.52
C ASP A 33 18.17 22.69 -47.15
N CYS A 34 19.01 22.00 -46.39
CA CYS A 34 20.37 22.46 -46.07
C CYS A 34 21.29 22.46 -47.29
N LEU A 35 21.06 21.54 -48.24
CA LEU A 35 21.79 21.43 -49.50
C LEU A 35 21.09 22.19 -50.65
N ASN A 36 20.33 23.26 -50.37
CA ASN A 36 19.73 24.08 -51.41
C ASN A 36 20.80 24.83 -52.25
N GLU A 37 20.57 24.91 -53.57
CA GLU A 37 21.47 25.59 -54.51
C GLU A 37 21.65 27.06 -54.15
N ASP A 38 20.54 27.73 -53.86
CA ASP A 38 20.49 29.11 -53.42
C ASP A 38 20.84 29.20 -51.91
N PRO A 39 21.92 29.92 -51.53
CA PRO A 39 22.27 30.14 -50.14
C PRO A 39 21.16 30.80 -49.30
N GLN A 40 20.29 31.62 -49.91
CA GLN A 40 19.22 32.32 -49.20
C GLN A 40 18.07 31.39 -48.79
N ASN A 41 17.90 30.27 -49.52
CA ASN A 41 16.85 29.29 -49.27
C ASN A 41 17.27 28.23 -48.25
N ARG A 42 18.51 28.27 -47.75
CA ARG A 42 18.98 27.34 -46.72
C ARG A 42 18.41 27.75 -45.36
N PRO A 43 17.89 26.79 -44.58
CA PRO A 43 17.38 27.10 -43.26
C PRO A 43 18.52 27.56 -42.34
N ASN A 44 18.22 28.53 -41.46
CA ASN A 44 19.16 28.91 -40.42
C ASN A 44 19.22 27.86 -39.31
N PHE A 45 20.26 27.96 -38.47
CA PHE A 45 20.50 26.99 -37.40
C PHE A 45 19.32 26.83 -36.43
N ILE A 46 18.59 27.92 -36.14
CA ILE A 46 17.43 27.90 -35.22
C ILE A 46 16.30 27.04 -35.81
N ILE A 47 16.04 27.18 -37.12
CA ILE A 47 15.01 26.41 -37.83
C ILE A 47 15.41 24.93 -37.91
N ILE A 48 16.69 24.65 -38.17
CA ILE A 48 17.23 23.29 -38.21
C ILE A 48 17.07 22.64 -36.82
N GLU A 49 17.49 23.31 -35.75
CA GLU A 49 17.39 22.81 -34.39
C GLU A 49 15.94 22.52 -34.00
N LYS A 50 15.03 23.43 -34.33
CA LYS A 50 13.59 23.23 -34.11
C LYS A 50 13.04 22.03 -34.86
N ARG A 51 13.30 21.93 -36.17
CA ARG A 51 12.84 20.81 -37.00
C ARG A 51 13.44 19.47 -36.57
N ILE A 52 14.70 19.45 -36.11
CA ILE A 52 15.32 18.26 -35.53
C ILE A 52 14.61 17.86 -34.24
N LYS A 53 14.34 18.79 -33.31
CA LYS A 53 13.63 18.50 -32.06
C LYS A 53 12.20 17.98 -32.31
N ASP A 54 11.51 18.57 -33.28
CA ASP A 54 10.16 18.18 -33.67
C ASP A 54 10.13 16.80 -34.35
N SER A 55 11.09 16.50 -35.23
CA SER A 55 11.17 15.22 -35.97
C SER A 55 11.72 14.06 -35.14
N THR A 56 12.69 14.31 -34.25
CA THR A 56 13.24 13.28 -33.34
C THR A 56 12.30 12.91 -32.20
N GLY A 57 11.18 13.61 -32.04
CA GLY A 57 10.20 13.33 -31.00
C GLY A 57 10.76 13.52 -29.58
N ILE A 58 11.81 14.32 -29.41
CA ILE A 58 12.43 14.58 -28.09
C ILE A 58 11.43 15.25 -27.12
N SER A 59 10.34 15.85 -27.62
CA SER A 59 9.18 16.26 -26.82
C SER A 59 8.39 15.11 -26.18
N LYS A 60 8.72 13.82 -26.44
CA LYS A 60 8.14 12.64 -25.77
C LYS A 60 8.67 12.41 -24.36
N THR A 61 9.69 13.13 -23.90
CA THR A 61 10.14 13.07 -22.50
C THR A 61 9.03 13.45 -21.52
N HIS A 62 8.12 14.36 -21.92
CA HIS A 62 6.94 14.68 -21.13
C HIS A 62 6.01 13.47 -20.96
N ASN A 63 5.70 12.74 -22.03
CA ASN A 63 4.69 11.67 -21.98
C ASN A 63 5.16 10.41 -21.22
N VAL A 64 6.45 10.06 -21.29
CA VAL A 64 7.00 8.91 -20.55
C VAL A 64 7.18 9.22 -19.08
N LEU A 65 7.68 10.41 -18.74
CA LEU A 65 7.83 10.84 -17.35
C LEU A 65 6.47 10.99 -16.67
N ASP A 66 5.49 11.58 -17.36
CA ASP A 66 4.12 11.74 -16.85
C ASP A 66 3.44 10.38 -16.62
N ALA A 67 3.66 9.42 -17.53
CA ALA A 67 3.17 8.05 -17.36
C ALA A 67 3.82 7.35 -16.15
N LEU A 68 5.13 7.55 -15.93
CA LEU A 68 5.83 7.02 -14.76
C LEU A 68 5.33 7.65 -13.46
N LEU A 69 5.17 8.98 -13.43
CA LEU A 69 4.66 9.73 -12.27
C LEU A 69 3.25 9.25 -11.90
N ARG A 70 2.34 9.17 -12.88
CA ARG A 70 0.97 8.67 -12.66
C ARG A 70 0.97 7.22 -12.15
N ARG A 71 1.87 6.38 -12.65
CA ARG A 71 2.01 5.00 -12.17
C ARG A 71 2.54 4.95 -10.74
N MET A 72 3.51 5.80 -10.39
CA MET A 72 4.03 5.92 -9.02
C MET A 72 2.95 6.43 -8.05
N GLU A 73 2.18 7.44 -8.45
CA GLU A 73 1.07 7.96 -7.65
C GLU A 73 0.00 6.88 -7.45
N GLN A 74 -0.33 6.13 -8.50
CA GLN A 74 -1.24 4.98 -8.38
C GLN A 74 -0.69 3.89 -7.46
N TYR A 75 0.61 3.59 -7.50
CA TYR A 75 1.23 2.66 -6.57
C TYR A 75 1.19 3.18 -5.12
N ALA A 76 1.47 4.46 -4.90
CA ALA A 76 1.42 5.07 -3.57
C ALA A 76 0.01 4.99 -2.99
N ASN A 77 -1.01 5.39 -3.76
CA ASN A 77 -2.41 5.34 -3.33
C ASN A 77 -2.88 3.90 -3.07
N ASN A 78 -2.53 2.96 -3.95
CA ASN A 78 -2.89 1.55 -3.76
C ASN A 78 -2.18 0.95 -2.53
N LEU A 79 -0.93 1.32 -2.29
CA LEU A 79 -0.18 0.86 -1.13
C LEU A 79 -0.75 1.45 0.15
N GLU A 80 -1.11 2.73 0.16
CA GLU A 80 -1.76 3.37 1.29
C GLU A 80 -3.10 2.71 1.61
N ALA A 81 -3.94 2.46 0.59
CA ALA A 81 -5.20 1.74 0.77
C ALA A 81 -4.99 0.32 1.34
N LEU A 82 -4.00 -0.41 0.82
CA LEU A 82 -3.67 -1.74 1.32
C LEU A 82 -3.13 -1.72 2.75
N VAL A 83 -2.26 -0.77 3.08
CA VAL A 83 -1.74 -0.58 4.44
C VAL A 83 -2.88 -0.25 5.39
N PHE A 84 -3.80 0.63 4.99
CA PHE A 84 -4.98 0.96 5.77
C PHE A 84 -5.85 -0.27 6.03
N GLU A 85 -6.20 -1.03 4.99
CA GLU A 85 -7.01 -2.25 5.10
C GLU A 85 -6.36 -3.28 6.04
N ARG A 86 -5.05 -3.52 5.87
CA ARG A 86 -4.30 -4.48 6.71
C ARG A 86 -4.19 -4.01 8.16
N THR A 87 -4.00 -2.71 8.36
CA THR A 87 -3.95 -2.13 9.70
C THR A 87 -5.31 -2.27 10.39
N GLN A 88 -6.41 -2.00 9.69
CA GLN A 88 -7.77 -2.20 10.23
C GLN A 88 -8.03 -3.66 10.58
N ALA A 89 -7.74 -4.60 9.66
CA ALA A 89 -7.91 -6.03 9.93
C ALA A 89 -7.09 -6.51 11.13
N PHE A 90 -5.85 -6.02 11.27
CA PHE A 90 -5.01 -6.30 12.43
C PHE A 90 -5.60 -5.74 13.73
N LEU A 91 -6.11 -4.50 13.71
CA LEU A 91 -6.72 -3.88 14.88
C LEU A 91 -7.99 -4.62 15.31
N ASP A 92 -8.82 -5.05 14.36
CA ASP A 92 -10.02 -5.83 14.65
C ASP A 92 -9.69 -7.19 15.27
N GLU A 93 -8.70 -7.89 14.71
CA GLU A 93 -8.27 -9.19 15.24
C GLU A 93 -7.62 -9.03 16.62
N LYS A 94 -6.79 -7.99 16.80
CA LYS A 94 -6.19 -7.64 18.09
C LYS A 94 -7.27 -7.37 19.13
N ARG A 95 -8.31 -6.58 18.80
CA ARG A 95 -9.42 -6.27 19.71
C ARG A 95 -10.17 -7.53 20.13
N LYS A 96 -10.51 -8.41 19.18
CA LYS A 96 -11.17 -9.70 19.50
C LYS A 96 -10.29 -10.56 20.40
N SER A 97 -9.00 -10.63 20.12
CA SER A 97 -8.05 -11.37 20.96
C SER A 97 -7.96 -10.80 22.37
N GLU A 98 -8.00 -9.48 22.53
CA GLU A 98 -8.00 -8.81 23.83
C GLU A 98 -9.31 -9.05 24.59
N GLU A 99 -10.45 -8.92 23.94
CA GLU A 99 -11.77 -9.22 24.51
C GLU A 99 -11.84 -10.66 25.02
N LEU A 100 -11.38 -11.62 24.22
CA LEU A 100 -11.30 -13.03 24.62
C LEU A 100 -10.38 -13.23 25.82
N LEU A 101 -9.22 -12.56 25.86
CA LEU A 101 -8.27 -12.67 26.98
C LEU A 101 -8.91 -12.29 28.32
N TYR A 102 -9.75 -11.24 28.33
CA TYR A 102 -10.47 -10.82 29.53
C TYR A 102 -11.67 -11.71 29.88
N GLN A 103 -12.23 -12.45 28.92
CA GLN A 103 -13.31 -13.41 29.20
C GLN A 103 -12.83 -14.66 29.93
N VAL A 104 -11.60 -15.12 29.64
CA VAL A 104 -11.03 -16.34 30.26
C VAL A 104 -10.19 -16.07 31.50
N LEU A 105 -9.63 -14.86 31.65
CA LEU A 105 -8.71 -14.55 32.74
C LEU A 105 -9.13 -13.29 33.50
N PRO A 106 -8.88 -13.21 34.82
CA PRO A 106 -9.04 -11.97 35.57
C PRO A 106 -8.23 -10.84 34.94
N ARG A 107 -8.77 -9.62 34.94
CA ARG A 107 -8.15 -8.44 34.33
C ARG A 107 -6.69 -8.24 34.76
N SER A 108 -6.37 -8.42 36.04
CA SER A 108 -5.02 -8.28 36.58
C SER A 108 -4.02 -9.28 35.99
N VAL A 109 -4.46 -10.50 35.70
CA VAL A 109 -3.65 -11.57 35.07
C VAL A 109 -3.52 -11.32 33.58
N ALA A 110 -4.62 -10.98 32.91
CA ALA A 110 -4.66 -10.65 31.49
C ALA A 110 -3.71 -9.48 31.16
N GLU A 111 -3.69 -8.43 31.97
CA GLU A 111 -2.79 -7.28 31.78
C GLU A 111 -1.31 -7.66 31.94
N LYS A 112 -0.97 -8.49 32.94
CA LYS A 112 0.40 -9.00 33.11
C LYS A 112 0.85 -9.80 31.87
N LEU A 113 0.00 -10.70 31.37
CA LEU A 113 0.30 -11.51 30.19
C LEU A 113 0.40 -10.68 28.92
N ARG A 114 -0.50 -9.70 28.72
CA ARG A 114 -0.47 -8.77 27.59
C ARG A 114 0.85 -8.00 27.52
N ASP A 115 1.37 -7.60 28.69
CA ASP A 115 2.64 -6.88 28.79
C ASP A 115 3.86 -7.82 28.72
N GLY A 116 3.66 -9.12 28.45
CA GLY A 116 4.73 -10.12 28.36
C GLY A 116 5.39 -10.44 29.70
N ARG A 117 4.74 -10.09 30.82
CA ARG A 117 5.26 -10.31 32.17
C ARG A 117 4.82 -11.70 32.68
N PRO A 118 5.71 -12.45 33.36
CA PRO A 118 5.33 -13.71 33.98
C PRO A 118 4.32 -13.47 35.10
N VAL A 119 3.37 -14.41 35.25
CA VAL A 119 2.41 -14.42 36.36
C VAL A 119 2.97 -15.33 37.44
N ASN A 120 3.51 -14.73 38.49
CA ASN A 120 4.04 -15.48 39.62
C ASN A 120 2.90 -16.00 40.49
N PRO A 121 3.02 -17.21 41.08
CA PRO A 121 2.09 -17.68 42.10
C PRO A 121 2.05 -16.71 43.28
N GLU A 122 0.84 -16.38 43.74
CA GLU A 122 0.61 -15.51 44.89
C GLU A 122 0.15 -16.36 46.08
N ALA A 123 0.77 -16.15 47.23
CA ALA A 123 0.37 -16.76 48.50
C ALA A 123 -0.36 -15.72 49.34
N PHE A 124 -1.50 -16.10 49.90
CA PHE A 124 -2.34 -15.23 50.71
C PHE A 124 -2.46 -15.81 52.11
N ASP A 125 -2.13 -15.01 53.13
CA ASP A 125 -2.18 -15.44 54.54
C ASP A 125 -3.61 -15.68 55.03
N CYS A 126 -4.59 -14.99 54.44
CA CYS A 126 -6.01 -15.12 54.74
C CYS A 126 -6.84 -14.86 53.47
N VAL A 127 -7.76 -15.77 53.15
CA VAL A 127 -8.66 -15.66 52.00
C VAL A 127 -10.09 -15.98 52.40
N THR A 128 -11.05 -15.34 51.75
CA THR A 128 -12.47 -15.71 51.80
C THR A 128 -12.83 -16.34 50.48
N ILE A 129 -13.35 -17.56 50.50
CA ILE A 129 -13.78 -18.29 49.31
C ILE A 129 -15.30 -18.25 49.23
N TYR A 130 -15.83 -17.84 48.07
CA TYR A 130 -17.26 -17.83 47.79
C TYR A 130 -17.63 -19.04 46.91
N PHE A 131 -18.57 -19.85 47.39
CA PHE A 131 -19.16 -20.95 46.63
C PHE A 131 -20.63 -20.65 46.36
N SER A 132 -21.03 -20.73 45.09
CA SER A 132 -22.42 -20.56 44.66
C SER A 132 -22.80 -21.63 43.65
N ASP A 133 -24.03 -22.13 43.78
CA ASP A 133 -24.63 -23.08 42.84
C ASP A 133 -25.91 -22.48 42.24
N ILE A 134 -26.26 -22.89 41.03
CA ILE A 134 -27.47 -22.49 40.34
C ILE A 134 -28.57 -23.50 40.67
N VAL A 135 -29.49 -23.08 41.54
CA VAL A 135 -30.63 -23.92 41.95
C VAL A 135 -31.46 -24.33 40.72
N GLY A 136 -31.67 -25.63 40.54
CA GLY A 136 -32.48 -26.16 39.44
C GLY A 136 -31.80 -26.16 38.07
N PHE A 137 -30.48 -25.95 38.00
CA PHE A 137 -29.75 -25.94 36.72
C PHE A 137 -29.95 -27.21 35.88
N THR A 138 -30.03 -28.39 36.51
CA THR A 138 -30.31 -29.66 35.81
C THR A 138 -31.65 -29.60 35.07
N ASP A 139 -32.70 -29.11 35.71
CA ASP A 139 -34.03 -29.02 35.10
C ASP A 139 -34.03 -27.98 33.97
N ILE A 140 -33.41 -26.82 34.19
CA ILE A 140 -33.30 -25.74 33.19
C ILE A 140 -32.52 -26.23 31.96
N SER A 141 -31.37 -26.87 32.17
CA SER A 141 -30.53 -27.41 31.10
C SER A 141 -31.21 -28.54 30.31
N SER A 142 -32.04 -29.35 30.97
CA SER A 142 -32.78 -30.44 30.31
C SER A 142 -33.87 -29.93 29.34
N GLN A 143 -34.40 -28.74 29.58
CA GLN A 143 -35.49 -28.14 28.80
C GLN A 143 -35.01 -27.09 27.79
N SER A 144 -33.73 -26.75 27.82
CA SER A 144 -33.15 -25.67 27.01
C SER A 144 -32.27 -26.22 25.89
N THR A 145 -32.16 -25.45 24.81
CA THR A 145 -31.14 -25.72 23.79
C THR A 145 -29.75 -25.38 24.31
N PRO A 146 -28.68 -26.00 23.79
CA PRO A 146 -27.31 -25.67 24.16
C PRO A 146 -27.00 -24.17 24.03
N PHE A 147 -27.49 -23.50 22.99
CA PHE A 147 -27.29 -22.06 22.79
C PHE A 147 -27.93 -21.23 23.92
N GLN A 148 -29.17 -21.53 24.31
CA GLN A 148 -29.84 -20.82 25.40
C GLN A 148 -29.12 -20.97 26.74
N ILE A 149 -28.53 -22.14 27.01
CA ILE A 149 -27.75 -22.36 28.24
C ILE A 149 -26.44 -21.59 28.20
N VAL A 150 -25.76 -21.55 27.05
CA VAL A 150 -24.56 -20.73 26.88
C VAL A 150 -24.87 -19.26 27.10
N ASP A 151 -25.95 -18.74 26.54
CA ASP A 151 -26.37 -17.34 26.72
C ASP A 151 -26.70 -17.05 28.19
N LEU A 152 -27.46 -17.92 28.87
CA LEU A 152 -27.77 -17.78 30.29
C LEU A 152 -26.51 -17.73 31.17
N LEU A 153 -25.56 -18.64 30.92
CA LEU A 153 -24.31 -18.69 31.67
C LEU A 153 -23.45 -17.47 31.39
N ASN A 154 -23.35 -17.04 30.13
CA ASN A 154 -22.63 -15.82 29.77
C ASN A 154 -23.21 -14.60 30.50
N ASP A 155 -24.53 -14.42 30.51
CA ASP A 155 -25.18 -13.32 31.21
C ASP A 155 -24.90 -13.36 32.73
N LEU A 156 -24.97 -14.55 33.34
CA LEU A 156 -24.69 -14.73 34.76
C LEU A 156 -23.23 -14.40 35.10
N TYR A 157 -22.26 -14.94 34.33
CA TYR A 157 -20.84 -14.70 34.56
C TYR A 157 -20.45 -13.25 34.28
N ASN A 158 -21.02 -12.61 33.26
CA ASN A 158 -20.82 -11.19 33.01
C ASN A 158 -21.29 -10.33 34.19
N CYS A 159 -22.44 -10.67 34.79
CA CYS A 159 -22.94 -9.98 35.99
C CYS A 159 -21.98 -10.13 37.18
N PHE A 160 -21.42 -11.33 37.39
CA PHE A 160 -20.41 -11.54 38.42
C PHE A 160 -19.12 -10.78 38.12
N ASP A 161 -18.63 -10.83 36.88
CA ASP A 161 -17.41 -10.16 36.46
C ASP A 161 -17.55 -8.63 36.63
N GLU A 162 -18.72 -8.03 36.36
CA GLU A 162 -18.99 -6.60 36.65
C GLU A 162 -19.00 -6.26 38.14
N ILE A 163 -19.42 -7.19 39.01
CA ILE A 163 -19.36 -6.99 40.46
C ILE A 163 -17.92 -7.13 40.94
N ILE A 164 -17.19 -8.14 40.46
CA ILE A 164 -15.78 -8.39 40.76
C ILE A 164 -14.92 -7.23 40.24
N ASP A 165 -15.15 -6.68 39.05
CA ASP A 165 -14.36 -5.54 38.58
C ASP A 165 -14.52 -4.29 39.46
N ARG A 166 -15.65 -4.16 40.18
CA ARG A 166 -15.90 -3.06 41.14
C ARG A 166 -15.31 -3.29 42.52
N HIS A 167 -14.97 -4.53 42.88
CA HIS A 167 -14.46 -4.90 44.19
C HIS A 167 -13.15 -5.65 43.97
N ASP A 168 -12.01 -5.18 44.46
CA ASP A 168 -10.68 -5.78 44.25
C ASP A 168 -10.58 -7.26 44.75
N VAL A 169 -11.22 -8.17 44.01
CA VAL A 169 -11.52 -9.56 44.32
C VAL A 169 -11.02 -10.38 43.15
N TYR A 170 -10.43 -11.52 43.44
CA TYR A 170 -9.78 -12.36 42.45
C TYR A 170 -10.68 -13.51 42.01
N LYS A 171 -10.92 -13.65 40.70
CA LYS A 171 -11.60 -14.81 40.11
C LYS A 171 -10.59 -15.95 39.89
N VAL A 172 -10.87 -17.12 40.45
CA VAL A 172 -10.12 -18.35 40.18
C VAL A 172 -10.89 -19.15 39.12
N GLY A 173 -10.26 -19.42 37.97
CA GLY A 173 -10.85 -20.17 36.86
C GLY A 173 -10.78 -21.68 37.02
#